data_AF-A0A928UP37-F1
#
_entry.id   AF-A0A928UP37-F1
#
_cell.length_a   1.000
_cell.length_b   1.000
_cell.length_c   1.000
_cell.angle_alpha   90.00
_cell.angle_beta   90.00
_cell.angle_gamma   90.00
#
_symmetry.space_group_name_H-M   'P 1'
#
loop_
_entity.id
_entity.type
_entity.pdbx_description
1 polymer ?
#
loop_
_entity_poly.entity_id
_entity_poly.type
_entity_poly.pdbx_seq_one_letter_code
_entity_poly.pdbx_strand_id
1 'polypeptide(L)'
;THIISGIDHIAFLLCLLLLATNMRQTIFLITGFTFGHSVTLALAALEIALPNSAVVEAIIGFTIALVAAESILARQHLMKKAGGVVALALLILAIIGGNLPPQAWAGLIIFTLCYGFLIRTTDDTHRFAPLMTLLFGAVHGFGFGGVLHDIGLPPAQIIQALFGFNIGVEIGQIAIIATIFISRAILSRLLSGRVLAKFSGGITTPIAIKDIAACFLTAYGVFLFIQRSLF
;
A
#
# COMPACT_ATOMS: atom_id res chain seq x y z
N THR A 1 1.71 -6.25 21.29
CA THR A 1 1.00 -6.39 20.00
C THR A 1 0.50 -5.02 19.59
N HIS A 2 1.31 -4.30 18.81
CA HIS A 2 1.07 -2.88 18.57
C HIS A 2 -0.07 -2.67 17.58
N ILE A 3 -1.14 -2.06 18.10
CA ILE A 3 -2.27 -1.46 17.41
C ILE A 3 -1.74 -0.39 16.43
N ILE A 4 -1.24 -0.81 15.26
CA ILE A 4 -0.72 0.06 14.18
C ILE A 4 -1.37 -0.28 12.83
N SER A 5 -2.29 -1.25 12.79
CA SER A 5 -3.08 -1.59 11.60
C SER A 5 -3.70 -0.35 10.92
N GLY A 6 -4.20 0.62 11.70
CA GLY A 6 -4.79 1.83 11.14
C GLY A 6 -3.80 2.73 10.39
N ILE A 7 -2.56 2.89 10.86
CA ILE A 7 -1.59 3.79 10.24
C ILE A 7 -1.04 3.17 8.95
N ASP A 8 -0.75 1.87 8.95
CA ASP A 8 -0.27 1.16 7.76
C ASP A 8 -1.30 1.21 6.62
N HIS A 9 -2.59 1.02 6.96
CA HIS A 9 -3.68 1.15 5.99
C HIS A 9 -3.81 2.56 5.43
N ILE A 10 -3.68 3.58 6.27
CA ILE A 10 -3.69 4.98 5.82
C ILE A 10 -2.47 5.26 4.93
N ALA A 11 -1.28 4.80 5.31
CA ALA A 11 -0.07 4.96 4.51
C ALA A 11 -0.22 4.29 3.12
N PHE A 12 -0.82 3.09 3.07
CA PHE A 12 -1.11 2.43 1.81
C PHE A 12 -2.17 3.18 0.98
N LEU A 13 -3.23 3.70 1.61
CA LEU A 13 -4.22 4.55 0.92
C LEU A 13 -3.58 5.81 0.33
N LEU A 14 -2.64 6.44 1.05
CA LEU A 14 -1.85 7.56 0.52
C LEU A 14 -1.01 7.11 -0.69
N CYS A 15 -0.45 5.90 -0.69
CA CYS A 15 0.23 5.34 -1.85
C CYS A 15 -0.71 5.19 -3.06
N LEU A 16 -1.96 4.74 -2.86
CA LEU A 16 -2.95 4.66 -3.95
C LEU A 16 -3.29 6.03 -4.53
N LEU A 17 -3.28 7.08 -3.71
CA LEU A 17 -3.47 8.46 -4.18
C LEU A 17 -2.28 8.98 -4.99
N LEU A 18 -1.06 8.47 -4.74
CA LEU A 18 0.11 8.77 -5.57
C LEU A 18 0.03 8.10 -6.95
N LEU A 19 -0.61 6.93 -7.04
CA LEU A 19 -0.77 6.19 -8.29
C LEU A 19 -1.98 6.63 -9.13
N ALA A 20 -3.08 7.02 -8.50
CA ALA A 20 -4.30 7.37 -9.20
C ALA A 20 -4.20 8.76 -9.86
N THR A 21 -4.62 8.86 -11.12
CA THR A 21 -4.59 10.12 -11.87
C THR A 21 -5.85 10.98 -11.65
N ASN A 22 -6.96 10.33 -11.30
CA ASN A 22 -8.26 10.97 -11.19
C ASN A 22 -9.14 10.26 -10.13
N MET A 23 -10.18 10.96 -9.67
CA MET A 23 -11.06 10.48 -8.60
C MET A 23 -11.74 9.14 -8.93
N ARG A 24 -12.15 8.95 -10.20
CA ARG A 24 -12.79 7.69 -10.63
C ARG A 24 -11.83 6.51 -10.51
N GLN A 25 -10.58 6.69 -10.95
CA GLN A 25 -9.54 5.69 -10.81
C GLN A 25 -9.23 5.41 -9.34
N THR A 26 -9.14 6.46 -8.51
CA THR A 26 -8.94 6.31 -7.06
C THR A 26 -10.01 5.43 -6.42
N ILE A 27 -11.29 5.74 -6.67
CA ILE A 27 -12.42 4.97 -6.13
C ILE A 27 -12.33 3.51 -6.61
N PHE A 28 -12.11 3.28 -7.91
CA PHE A 28 -12.01 1.94 -8.46
C PHE A 28 -10.87 1.11 -7.81
N LEU A 29 -9.70 1.72 -7.61
CA LEU A 29 -8.57 1.06 -6.97
C LEU A 29 -8.84 0.73 -5.50
N ILE A 30 -9.51 1.63 -4.79
CA ILE A 30 -9.86 1.46 -3.38
C ILE A 30 -10.92 0.39 -3.20
N THR A 31 -11.99 0.40 -3.99
CA THR A 31 -13.00 -0.67 -3.96
C THR A 31 -12.36 -2.03 -4.29
N GLY A 32 -11.43 -2.08 -5.25
CA GLY A 32 -10.67 -3.31 -5.55
C GLY A 32 -9.82 -3.78 -4.36
N PHE A 33 -9.15 -2.86 -3.67
CA PHE A 33 -8.41 -3.15 -2.44
C PHE A 33 -9.33 -3.68 -1.33
N THR A 34 -10.46 -3.00 -1.07
CA THR A 34 -11.45 -3.40 -0.07
C THR A 34 -12.01 -4.77 -0.38
N PHE A 35 -12.29 -5.07 -1.65
CA PHE A 35 -12.78 -6.39 -2.05
C PHE A 35 -11.75 -7.49 -1.74
N GLY A 36 -10.49 -7.31 -2.15
CA GLY A 36 -9.42 -8.27 -1.84
C GLY A 36 -9.25 -8.47 -0.34
N HIS A 37 -9.19 -7.35 0.39
CA HIS A 37 -9.10 -7.32 1.86
C HIS A 37 -10.25 -8.08 2.52
N SER A 38 -11.47 -7.84 2.08
CA SER A 38 -12.69 -8.45 2.63
C SER A 38 -12.65 -9.98 2.50
N VAL A 39 -12.20 -10.48 1.35
CA VAL A 39 -12.13 -11.92 1.08
C VAL A 39 -11.17 -12.60 2.05
N THR A 40 -9.95 -12.09 2.18
CA THR A 40 -8.93 -12.69 3.04
C THR A 40 -9.19 -12.47 4.52
N LEU A 41 -9.82 -11.34 4.89
CA LEU A 41 -10.30 -11.12 6.25
C LEU A 41 -11.34 -12.17 6.64
N ALA A 42 -12.29 -12.46 5.73
CA ALA A 42 -13.29 -13.49 5.94
C ALA A 42 -12.65 -14.88 6.06
N LEU A 43 -11.68 -15.21 5.20
CA LEU A 43 -10.94 -16.48 5.29
C LEU A 43 -10.21 -16.64 6.63
N ALA A 44 -9.62 -15.57 7.15
CA ALA A 44 -8.95 -15.59 8.44
C ALA A 44 -9.93 -15.67 9.61
N ALA A 45 -11.01 -14.88 9.56
CA ALA A 45 -12.04 -14.87 10.61
C ALA A 45 -12.82 -16.19 10.71
N LEU A 46 -12.96 -16.92 9.60
CA LEU A 46 -13.55 -18.26 9.55
C LEU A 46 -12.53 -19.37 9.83
N GLU A 47 -11.28 -19.01 10.17
CA GLU A 47 -10.18 -19.95 10.43
C GLU A 47 -9.85 -20.89 9.26
N ILE A 48 -10.27 -20.53 8.04
CA ILE A 48 -9.96 -21.28 6.81
C ILE A 48 -8.50 -21.09 6.42
N ALA A 49 -7.94 -19.91 6.69
CA ALA A 49 -6.54 -19.60 6.42
C ALA A 49 -5.93 -18.75 7.55
N LEU A 50 -4.90 -19.29 8.20
CA LEU A 50 -4.19 -18.67 9.34
C LEU A 50 -2.72 -18.44 8.97
N PRO A 51 -2.41 -17.42 8.16
CA PRO A 51 -1.04 -17.13 7.78
C PRO A 51 -0.24 -16.60 8.96
N ASN A 52 1.09 -16.75 8.88
CA ASN A 52 2.01 -16.20 9.86
C ASN A 52 1.93 -14.67 9.87
N SER A 53 1.58 -14.08 11.01
CA SER A 53 1.40 -12.62 11.16
C SER A 53 2.67 -11.84 10.83
N ALA A 54 3.85 -12.30 11.24
CA ALA A 54 5.13 -11.65 10.94
C ALA A 54 5.38 -11.55 9.42
N VAL A 55 5.03 -12.61 8.68
CA VAL A 55 5.13 -12.62 7.21
C VAL A 55 4.17 -11.61 6.59
N VAL A 56 2.91 -11.63 7.01
CA VAL A 56 1.87 -10.72 6.47
C VAL A 56 2.25 -9.27 6.75
N GLU A 57 2.61 -8.97 7.98
CA GLU A 57 3.02 -7.64 8.43
C GLU A 57 4.26 -7.12 7.67
N ALA A 58 5.26 -7.97 7.44
CA ALA A 58 6.43 -7.62 6.64
C ALA A 58 6.02 -7.32 5.19
N ILE A 59 5.20 -8.17 4.57
CA ILE A 59 4.73 -7.94 3.19
C ILE A 59 3.93 -6.62 3.11
N ILE A 60 3.10 -6.29 4.09
CA ILE A 60 2.40 -4.99 4.15
C ILE A 60 3.40 -3.83 4.07
N GLY A 61 4.43 -3.82 4.93
CA GLY A 61 5.48 -2.80 4.90
C GLY A 61 6.21 -2.74 3.54
N PHE A 62 6.52 -3.91 2.98
CA PHE A 62 7.14 -4.03 1.66
C PHE A 62 6.26 -3.45 0.55
N THR A 63 4.95 -3.71 0.54
CA THR A 63 4.03 -3.19 -0.48
C THR A 63 3.88 -1.67 -0.40
N ILE A 64 3.89 -1.08 0.80
CA ILE A 64 3.93 0.38 0.97
C ILE A 64 5.20 0.95 0.35
N ALA A 65 6.37 0.37 0.67
CA ALA A 65 7.64 0.81 0.10
C ALA A 65 7.66 0.70 -1.43
N LEU A 66 7.19 -0.44 -1.95
CA LEU A 66 7.16 -0.72 -3.37
C LEU A 66 6.29 0.27 -4.15
N VAL A 67 5.04 0.45 -3.73
CA VAL A 67 4.07 1.30 -4.44
C VAL A 67 4.48 2.77 -4.35
N ALA A 68 5.00 3.20 -3.20
CA ALA A 68 5.53 4.56 -3.04
C ALA A 68 6.74 4.79 -3.96
N ALA A 69 7.70 3.86 -4.00
CA ALA A 69 8.88 3.96 -4.84
C ALA A 69 8.53 3.91 -6.34
N GLU A 70 7.58 3.06 -6.72
CA GLU A 70 7.09 2.93 -8.10
C GLU A 70 6.60 4.27 -8.67
N SER A 71 5.89 5.06 -7.85
CA SER A 71 5.40 6.37 -8.25
C SER A 71 6.51 7.33 -8.71
N ILE A 72 7.75 7.10 -8.30
CA ILE A 72 8.95 7.85 -8.73
C ILE A 72 9.70 7.08 -9.83
N LEU A 73 10.01 5.80 -9.59
CA LEU A 73 10.92 5.02 -10.42
C LEU A 73 10.34 4.67 -11.80
N ALA A 74 9.01 4.47 -11.90
CA ALA A 74 8.35 4.17 -13.17
C ALA A 74 8.41 5.36 -14.16
N ARG A 75 8.40 6.61 -13.64
CA ARG A 75 8.56 7.83 -14.45
C ARG A 75 9.96 7.96 -15.05
N GLN A 76 10.96 7.36 -14.42
CA GLN A 76 12.37 7.43 -14.83
C GLN A 76 12.83 6.14 -15.54
N HIS A 77 11.91 5.20 -15.80
CA HIS A 77 12.23 3.87 -16.37
C HIS A 77 13.28 3.08 -15.56
N LEU A 78 13.35 3.31 -14.26
CA LEU A 78 14.34 2.69 -13.37
C LEU A 78 13.84 1.41 -12.69
N MET A 79 12.56 1.05 -12.85
CA MET A 79 11.94 -0.08 -12.15
C MET A 79 12.68 -1.41 -12.32
N LYS A 80 13.18 -1.72 -13.52
CA LYS A 80 13.95 -2.96 -13.75
C LYS A 80 15.26 -2.98 -12.97
N LYS A 81 15.99 -1.85 -12.95
CA LYS A 81 17.26 -1.73 -12.21
C LYS A 81 16.99 -1.77 -10.70
N ALA A 82 15.99 -1.02 -10.24
CA ALA A 82 15.58 -1.00 -8.85
C ALA A 82 15.13 -2.39 -8.37
N GLY A 83 14.32 -3.12 -9.16
CA GLY A 83 13.89 -4.48 -8.84
C GLY A 83 15.07 -5.44 -8.68
N GLY A 84 16.10 -5.34 -9.53
CA GLY A 84 17.34 -6.10 -9.37
C GLY A 84 18.11 -5.76 -8.09
N VAL A 85 18.25 -4.47 -7.77
CA VAL A 85 18.92 -3.99 -6.55
C VAL A 85 18.16 -4.44 -5.29
N VAL A 86 16.84 -4.29 -5.27
CA VAL A 86 16.00 -4.70 -4.14
C VAL A 86 16.01 -6.22 -3.98
N ALA A 87 15.94 -6.99 -5.06
CA ALA A 87 16.04 -8.45 -5.00
C ALA A 87 17.38 -8.92 -4.40
N LEU A 88 18.49 -8.26 -4.76
CA LEU A 88 19.79 -8.52 -4.15
C LEU A 88 19.82 -8.14 -2.66
N ALA A 89 19.25 -6.98 -2.30
CA ALA A 89 19.15 -6.57 -0.90
C ALA A 89 18.32 -7.56 -0.06
N LEU A 90 17.21 -8.06 -0.60
CA LEU A 90 16.38 -9.09 0.02
C LEU A 90 17.15 -10.41 0.19
N LEU A 91 17.93 -10.82 -0.81
CA LEU A 91 18.79 -12.01 -0.70
C LEU A 91 19.84 -11.86 0.41
N ILE A 92 20.48 -10.69 0.50
CA ILE A 92 21.45 -10.40 1.56
C ILE A 92 20.77 -10.45 2.94
N LEU A 93 19.61 -9.82 3.10
CA LEU A 93 18.83 -9.86 4.34
C LEU A 93 18.42 -11.29 4.72
N ALA A 94 18.03 -12.10 3.73
CA ALA A 94 17.68 -13.51 3.95
C ALA A 94 18.88 -14.32 4.49
N ILE A 95 20.11 -14.02 4.04
CA ILE A 95 21.34 -14.70 4.48
C ILE A 95 21.79 -14.21 5.87
N ILE A 96 21.63 -12.91 6.16
CA ILE A 96 22.05 -12.31 7.44
C ILE A 96 21.20 -12.80 8.63
N GLY A 97 20.06 -13.45 8.37
CA GLY A 97 19.28 -14.15 9.38
C GLY A 97 18.05 -13.37 9.85
N GLY A 98 17.20 -12.95 8.91
CA GLY A 98 15.87 -12.44 9.24
C GLY A 98 14.92 -13.52 9.76
N ASN A 99 13.92 -13.11 10.54
CA ASN A 99 12.94 -13.98 11.20
C ASN A 99 11.88 -14.55 10.24
N LEU A 100 11.86 -14.13 8.97
CA LEU A 100 10.90 -14.65 8.00
C LEU A 100 11.30 -16.06 7.53
N PRO A 101 10.32 -16.95 7.29
CA PRO A 101 10.58 -18.27 6.74
C PRO A 101 11.22 -18.19 5.34
N PRO A 102 12.07 -19.15 4.94
CA PRO A 102 12.77 -19.12 3.66
C PRO A 102 11.86 -18.96 2.43
N GLN A 103 10.65 -19.51 2.50
CA GLN A 103 9.65 -19.40 1.44
C GLN A 103 9.16 -17.95 1.25
N ALA A 104 9.04 -17.18 2.34
CA ALA A 104 8.67 -15.77 2.27
C ALA A 104 9.78 -14.93 1.61
N TRP A 105 11.04 -15.17 1.97
CA TRP A 105 12.19 -14.53 1.33
C TRP A 105 12.26 -14.86 -0.17
N ALA A 106 12.16 -16.15 -0.53
CA ALA A 106 12.15 -16.58 -1.92
C ALA A 106 10.99 -15.93 -2.70
N GLY A 107 9.79 -15.92 -2.12
CA GLY A 107 8.61 -15.28 -2.69
C GLY A 107 8.80 -13.78 -2.95
N LEU A 108 9.33 -13.04 -1.96
CA LEU A 108 9.62 -11.61 -2.10
C LEU A 108 10.67 -11.33 -3.17
N ILE A 109 11.74 -12.14 -3.25
CA ILE A 109 12.78 -11.99 -4.27
C ILE A 109 12.20 -12.23 -5.67
N ILE A 110 11.50 -13.34 -5.87
CA ILE A 110 10.88 -13.68 -7.16
C ILE A 110 9.87 -12.60 -7.55
N PHE A 111 8.99 -12.21 -6.62
CA PHE A 111 7.99 -11.18 -6.84
C PHE A 111 8.65 -9.86 -7.25
N THR A 112 9.68 -9.40 -6.52
CA THR A 112 10.38 -8.14 -6.81
C THR A 112 11.01 -8.14 -8.19
N LEU A 113 11.65 -9.26 -8.58
CA LEU A 113 12.21 -9.41 -9.92
C LEU A 113 11.10 -9.33 -10.97
N CYS A 114 10.08 -10.18 -10.86
CA CYS A 114 8.95 -10.20 -11.79
C CYS A 114 8.26 -8.83 -11.90
N TYR A 115 8.03 -8.15 -10.78
CA TYR A 115 7.41 -6.83 -10.71
C TYR A 115 8.24 -5.77 -11.43
N GLY A 116 9.56 -5.74 -11.19
CA GLY A 116 10.47 -4.82 -11.88
C GLY A 116 10.57 -5.04 -13.39
N PHE A 117 10.30 -6.26 -13.87
CA PHE A 117 10.18 -6.55 -15.30
C PHE A 117 8.80 -6.24 -15.88
N LEU A 118 7.75 -6.36 -15.06
CA LEU A 118 6.35 -6.14 -15.43
C LEU A 118 6.02 -4.65 -15.55
N ILE A 119 6.42 -3.86 -14.55
CA ILE A 119 6.16 -2.42 -14.48
C ILE A 119 7.41 -1.68 -14.95
N ARG A 120 7.43 -1.15 -16.17
CA ARG A 120 8.59 -0.42 -16.72
C ARG A 120 8.33 1.05 -16.94
N THR A 121 7.07 1.40 -17.11
CA THR A 121 6.59 2.75 -17.42
C THR A 121 5.41 3.11 -16.53
N THR A 122 5.10 4.40 -16.46
CA THR A 122 3.88 4.89 -15.79
C THR A 122 2.60 4.31 -16.40
N ASP A 123 2.60 3.98 -17.69
CA ASP A 123 1.45 3.36 -18.35
C ASP A 123 1.24 1.92 -17.85
N ASP A 124 2.33 1.17 -17.64
CA ASP A 124 2.26 -0.16 -17.05
C ASP A 124 1.70 -0.10 -15.63
N THR A 125 2.18 0.86 -14.82
CA THR A 125 1.64 1.14 -13.48
C THR A 125 0.13 1.30 -13.51
N HIS A 126 -0.40 2.17 -14.37
CA HIS A 126 -1.86 2.38 -14.44
C HIS A 126 -2.62 1.16 -14.96
N ARG A 127 -2.04 0.42 -15.91
CA ARG A 127 -2.63 -0.79 -16.50
C ARG A 127 -2.77 -1.92 -15.48
N PHE A 128 -1.75 -2.14 -14.67
CA PHE A 128 -1.71 -3.24 -13.69
C PHE A 128 -2.20 -2.85 -12.30
N ALA A 129 -2.37 -1.56 -12.02
CA ALA A 129 -2.85 -1.08 -10.72
C ALA A 129 -4.09 -1.82 -10.21
N PRO A 130 -5.17 -2.07 -10.98
CA PRO A 130 -6.35 -2.77 -10.45
C PRO A 130 -6.06 -4.17 -9.91
N LEU A 131 -5.22 -4.93 -10.61
CA LEU A 131 -4.83 -6.26 -10.17
C LEU A 131 -3.94 -6.18 -8.93
N MET A 132 -2.97 -5.26 -8.93
CA MET A 132 -2.04 -5.12 -7.81
C MET A 132 -2.74 -4.63 -6.55
N THR A 133 -3.66 -3.66 -6.65
CA THR A 133 -4.42 -3.19 -5.48
C THR A 133 -5.33 -4.25 -4.91
N LEU A 134 -5.95 -5.09 -5.75
CA LEU A 134 -6.70 -6.26 -5.32
C LEU A 134 -5.82 -7.26 -4.54
N LEU A 135 -4.66 -7.62 -5.10
CA LEU A 135 -3.72 -8.57 -4.47
C LEU A 135 -3.13 -8.01 -3.17
N PHE A 136 -2.76 -6.74 -3.15
CA PHE A 136 -2.26 -6.08 -1.94
C PHE A 136 -3.36 -5.95 -0.88
N GLY A 137 -4.59 -5.67 -1.29
CA GLY A 137 -5.76 -5.73 -0.40
C GLY A 137 -5.91 -7.09 0.26
N ALA A 138 -5.80 -8.17 -0.52
CA ALA A 138 -5.84 -9.53 0.00
C ALA A 138 -4.73 -9.80 1.03
N VAL A 139 -3.52 -9.30 0.83
CA VAL A 139 -2.47 -9.43 1.86
C VAL A 139 -2.83 -8.65 3.12
N HIS A 140 -3.34 -7.42 2.99
CA HIS A 140 -3.70 -6.58 4.12
C HIS A 140 -4.84 -7.19 4.96
N GLY A 141 -5.81 -7.85 4.34
CA GLY A 141 -6.92 -8.49 5.05
C GLY A 141 -6.48 -9.59 6.01
N PHE A 142 -5.40 -10.31 5.70
CA PHE A 142 -4.81 -11.27 6.63
C PHE A 142 -4.16 -10.60 7.85
N GLY A 143 -3.72 -9.34 7.74
CA GLY A 143 -3.10 -8.61 8.85
C GLY A 143 -4.07 -8.29 9.99
N PHE A 144 -5.38 -8.35 9.73
CA PHE A 144 -6.43 -8.12 10.74
C PHE A 144 -7.07 -9.42 11.25
N GLY A 145 -6.82 -10.55 10.58
CA GLY A 145 -7.47 -11.83 10.86
C GLY A 145 -7.25 -12.35 12.28
N GLY A 146 -6.02 -12.21 12.81
CA GLY A 146 -5.70 -12.64 14.17
C GLY A 146 -6.50 -11.90 15.25
N VAL A 147 -6.83 -10.62 15.01
CA VAL A 147 -7.60 -9.81 15.97
C VAL A 147 -9.05 -10.29 16.08
N LEU A 148 -9.66 -10.74 14.99
CA LEU A 148 -11.05 -11.23 15.01
C LEU A 148 -11.19 -12.57 15.73
N HIS A 149 -10.18 -13.45 15.64
CA HIS A 149 -10.11 -14.67 16.42
C HIS A 149 -10.02 -14.36 17.92
N ASP A 150 -9.17 -13.41 18.31
CA ASP A 150 -8.96 -13.03 19.71
C ASP A 150 -10.21 -12.39 20.37
N ILE A 151 -11.11 -11.79 19.58
CA ILE A 151 -12.36 -11.20 20.09
C ILE A 151 -13.41 -12.29 20.43
N GLY A 152 -13.27 -13.52 19.93
CA GLY A 152 -14.11 -14.65 20.32
C GLY A 152 -15.59 -14.53 19.94
N LEU A 153 -15.91 -13.85 18.83
CA LEU A 153 -17.29 -13.67 18.38
C LEU A 153 -17.95 -15.03 18.05
N PRO A 154 -19.24 -15.23 18.40
CA PRO A 154 -19.98 -16.41 17.96
C PRO A 154 -19.97 -16.51 16.42
N PRO A 155 -19.79 -17.71 15.83
CA PRO A 155 -19.69 -17.89 14.38
C PRO A 155 -20.84 -17.27 13.58
N ALA A 156 -22.05 -17.28 14.14
CA ALA A 156 -23.24 -16.69 13.52
C ALA A 156 -23.16 -15.16 13.36
N GLN A 157 -22.35 -14.47 14.18
CA GLN A 157 -22.21 -13.02 14.15
C GLN A 157 -21.01 -12.56 13.31
N ILE A 158 -20.08 -13.46 12.96
CA ILE A 158 -18.86 -13.14 12.21
C ILE A 158 -19.22 -12.53 10.85
N ILE A 159 -20.17 -13.11 10.11
CA ILE A 159 -20.57 -12.60 8.80
C ILE A 159 -21.13 -11.16 8.89
N GLN A 160 -21.96 -10.89 9.90
CA GLN A 160 -22.52 -9.56 10.12
C GLN A 160 -21.45 -8.55 10.54
N ALA A 161 -20.53 -8.95 11.42
CA ALA A 161 -19.41 -8.12 11.84
C ALA A 161 -18.48 -7.79 10.67
N LEU A 162 -18.15 -8.78 9.83
CA LEU A 162 -17.35 -8.60 8.62
C LEU A 162 -18.04 -7.64 7.63
N PHE A 163 -19.34 -7.83 7.40
CA PHE A 163 -20.10 -6.96 6.51
C PHE A 163 -20.11 -5.50 7.00
N GLY A 164 -20.41 -5.28 8.29
CA GLY A 164 -20.40 -3.95 8.90
C GLY A 164 -19.01 -3.31 8.89
N PHE A 165 -17.97 -4.09 9.18
CA PHE A 165 -16.58 -3.64 9.11
C PHE A 165 -16.20 -3.20 7.68
N ASN A 166 -16.49 -4.01 6.66
CA ASN A 166 -16.15 -3.69 5.27
C ASN A 166 -16.90 -2.44 4.76
N ILE A 167 -18.17 -2.26 5.12
CA ILE A 167 -18.91 -1.03 4.83
C ILE A 167 -18.26 0.17 5.52
N GLY A 168 -17.90 0.03 6.80
CA GLY A 168 -17.23 1.09 7.54
C GLY A 168 -15.90 1.50 6.91
N VAL A 169 -15.10 0.53 6.46
CA VAL A 169 -13.82 0.75 5.75
C VAL A 169 -14.06 1.50 4.45
N GLU A 170 -14.96 1.02 3.58
CA GLU A 170 -15.22 1.66 2.28
C GLU A 170 -15.72 3.11 2.47
N ILE A 171 -16.65 3.35 3.41
CA ILE A 171 -17.14 4.69 3.73
C ILE A 171 -16.01 5.59 4.23
N GLY A 172 -15.18 5.09 5.16
CA GLY A 172 -14.06 5.83 5.71
C GLY A 172 -13.05 6.23 4.64
N GLN A 173 -12.70 5.29 3.74
CA GLN A 173 -11.80 5.57 2.62
C GLN A 173 -12.40 6.58 1.65
N ILE A 174 -13.68 6.44 1.28
CA ILE A 174 -14.37 7.40 0.41
C ILE A 174 -14.39 8.80 1.04
N ALA A 175 -14.66 8.90 2.35
CA ALA A 175 -14.65 10.17 3.07
C ALA A 175 -13.27 10.84 3.02
N ILE A 176 -12.19 10.08 3.27
CA ILE A 176 -10.80 10.59 3.19
C ILE A 176 -10.49 11.10 1.78
N ILE A 177 -10.82 10.33 0.73
CA ILE A 177 -10.63 10.76 -0.66
C ILE A 177 -11.41 12.05 -0.93
N ALA A 178 -12.69 12.09 -0.57
CA ALA A 178 -13.54 13.25 -0.79
C ALA A 178 -12.94 14.50 -0.13
N THR A 179 -12.49 14.40 1.12
CA THR A 179 -11.81 15.49 1.84
C THR A 179 -10.56 15.96 1.09
N ILE A 180 -9.72 15.06 0.57
CA ILE A 180 -8.51 15.42 -0.16
C ILE A 180 -8.85 16.15 -1.47
N PHE A 181 -9.78 15.62 -2.26
CA PHE A 181 -10.19 16.23 -3.53
C PHE A 181 -10.90 17.57 -3.33
N ILE A 182 -11.79 17.68 -2.33
CA ILE A 182 -12.48 18.93 -1.98
C ILE A 182 -11.48 19.98 -1.48
N SER A 183 -10.57 19.61 -0.57
CA SER A 183 -9.52 20.52 -0.08
C SER A 183 -8.67 21.06 -1.22
N ARG A 184 -8.30 20.20 -2.19
CA ARG A 184 -7.56 20.61 -3.37
C ARG A 184 -8.36 21.56 -4.27
N ALA A 185 -9.65 21.29 -4.46
CA ALA A 185 -10.55 22.15 -5.23
C ALA A 185 -10.73 23.54 -4.57
N ILE A 186 -10.96 23.57 -3.26
CA ILE A 186 -11.07 24.83 -2.48
C ILE A 186 -9.75 25.60 -2.56
N LEU A 187 -8.62 24.95 -2.27
CA LEU A 187 -7.31 25.57 -2.33
C LEU A 187 -7.02 26.16 -3.72
N SER A 188 -7.37 25.44 -4.79
CA SER A 188 -7.21 25.92 -6.16
C SER A 188 -8.09 27.12 -6.51
N ARG A 189 -9.25 27.28 -5.85
CA ARG A 189 -10.14 28.45 -6.02
C ARG A 189 -9.71 29.64 -5.18
N LEU A 190 -9.25 29.39 -3.95
CA LEU A 190 -8.77 30.43 -3.03
C LEU A 190 -7.43 31.01 -3.51
N LEU A 191 -6.52 30.17 -4.00
CA LEU A 191 -5.26 30.59 -4.60
C LEU A 191 -5.47 30.94 -6.08
N SER A 192 -6.16 32.05 -6.36
CA SER A 192 -6.37 32.55 -7.73
C SER A 192 -5.11 33.22 -8.30
N GLY A 193 -4.64 32.72 -9.45
CA GLY A 193 -3.76 33.36 -10.45
C GLY A 193 -2.36 33.81 -10.02
N ARG A 194 -2.25 34.74 -9.05
CA ARG A 194 -1.00 35.46 -8.73
C ARG A 194 -0.15 34.80 -7.65
N VAL A 195 -0.75 34.12 -6.67
CA VAL A 195 0.00 33.40 -5.61
C VAL A 195 0.52 32.06 -6.13
N LEU A 196 -0.26 31.34 -6.95
CA LEU A 196 0.22 30.15 -7.67
C LEU A 196 1.33 30.51 -8.68
N ALA A 197 1.24 31.64 -9.37
CA ALA A 197 2.33 32.13 -10.24
C ALA A 197 3.57 32.58 -9.46
N LYS A 198 3.43 33.04 -8.20
CA LYS A 198 4.55 33.42 -7.32
C LYS A 198 5.17 32.23 -6.59
N PHE A 199 4.44 31.13 -6.41
CA PHE A 199 4.99 29.82 -5.99
C PHE A 199 5.56 29.03 -7.17
N SER A 200 5.05 29.24 -8.39
CA SER A 200 5.60 28.71 -9.64
C SER A 200 6.80 29.55 -10.13
N GLY A 201 6.84 30.83 -9.76
CA GLY A 201 7.91 31.77 -10.09
C GLY A 201 8.96 31.82 -8.99
N GLY A 202 9.97 30.95 -9.09
CA GLY A 202 11.24 31.15 -8.38
C GLY A 202 11.54 30.22 -7.20
N ILE A 203 10.97 29.02 -7.16
CA ILE A 203 11.67 27.88 -6.56
C ILE A 203 11.91 26.87 -7.68
N THR A 204 13.13 26.86 -8.20
CA THR A 204 13.66 25.86 -9.14
C THR A 204 13.89 24.51 -8.45
N THR A 205 12.94 24.03 -7.64
CA THR A 205 13.04 22.66 -7.12
C THR A 205 12.40 21.72 -8.13
N PRO A 206 13.16 20.82 -8.76
CA PRO A 206 12.63 19.81 -9.69
C PRO A 206 11.76 18.73 -9.01
N ILE A 207 11.38 18.92 -7.75
CA ILE A 207 10.75 17.92 -6.88
C ILE A 207 9.33 18.38 -6.56
N ALA A 208 8.33 17.65 -7.03
CA ALA A 208 6.93 17.92 -6.72
C ALA A 208 6.59 17.43 -5.30
N ILE A 209 5.58 18.01 -4.65
CA ILE A 209 5.11 17.57 -3.31
C ILE A 209 4.80 16.07 -3.28
N LYS A 210 4.28 15.52 -4.38
CA LYS A 210 4.05 14.08 -4.56
C LYS A 210 5.34 13.24 -4.46
N ASP A 211 6.47 13.78 -4.89
CA ASP A 211 7.78 13.12 -4.84
C ASP A 211 8.30 13.09 -3.40
N ILE A 212 8.12 14.18 -2.66
CA ILE A 212 8.45 14.24 -1.23
C ILE A 212 7.60 13.23 -0.44
N ALA A 213 6.29 13.20 -0.69
CA ALA A 213 5.38 12.24 -0.05
C ALA A 213 5.76 10.79 -0.40
N ALA A 214 6.08 10.52 -1.66
CA ALA A 214 6.54 9.21 -2.11
C ALA A 214 7.86 8.79 -1.45
N CYS A 215 8.83 9.69 -1.32
CA CYS A 215 10.08 9.41 -0.60
C CYS A 215 9.83 9.09 0.87
N PHE A 216 8.98 9.86 1.55
CA PHE A 216 8.61 9.62 2.93
C PHE A 216 7.92 8.26 3.12
N LEU A 217 6.92 7.95 2.30
CA LEU A 217 6.21 6.67 2.34
C LEU A 217 7.12 5.49 1.98
N THR A 218 8.07 5.68 1.06
CA THR A 218 9.08 4.66 0.74
C THR A 218 9.93 4.37 1.97
N ALA A 219 10.47 5.41 2.63
CA ALA A 219 11.28 5.26 3.83
C ALA A 219 10.48 4.59 4.97
N TYR A 220 9.23 5.01 5.17
CA TYR A 220 8.33 4.43 6.16
C TYR A 220 8.05 2.95 5.90
N GLY A 221 7.72 2.57 4.65
CA GLY A 221 7.50 1.18 4.28
C GLY A 221 8.75 0.31 4.44
N VAL A 222 9.93 0.82 4.07
CA VAL A 222 11.21 0.13 4.29
C VAL A 222 11.47 -0.09 5.77
N PHE A 223 11.24 0.95 6.59
CA PHE A 223 11.35 0.84 8.04
C PHE A 223 10.45 -0.26 8.60
N LEU A 224 9.16 -0.25 8.24
CA LEU A 224 8.20 -1.28 8.67
C LEU A 224 8.63 -2.69 8.23
N PHE A 225 9.06 -2.83 6.97
CA PHE A 225 9.52 -4.11 6.43
C PHE A 225 10.72 -4.65 7.22
N ILE A 226 11.74 -3.82 7.45
CA ILE A 226 12.93 -4.22 8.20
C ILE A 226 12.55 -4.56 9.64
N GLN A 227 11.74 -3.71 10.28
CA GLN A 227 11.31 -3.92 11.66
C GLN A 227 10.63 -5.28 11.85
N ARG A 228 9.77 -5.69 10.92
CA ARG A 228 8.97 -6.93 11.01
C ARG A 228 9.64 -8.16 10.42
N SER A 229 10.66 -7.97 9.58
CA SER A 229 11.41 -9.07 8.98
C SER A 229 12.63 -9.48 9.79
N LEU A 230 13.17 -8.60 10.63
CA LEU A 230 14.36 -8.87 11.44
C LEU A 230 14.10 -8.98 12.96
N PHE A 231 13.01 -8.41 13.46
CA PHE A 231 12.63 -8.43 14.88
C PHE A 231 11.24 -9.03 15.05
#